data_AF-A0A388Q6J6-F1
#
_entry.id   AF-A0A388Q6J6-F1
#
_cell.length_a   1.000
_cell.length_b   1.000
_cell.length_c   1.000
_cell.angle_alpha   90.00
_cell.angle_beta   90.00
_cell.angle_gamma   90.00
#
_symmetry.space_group_name_H-M   'P 1'
#
loop_
_entity.id
_entity.type
_entity.pdbx_description
1 polymer ?
#
loop_
_entity_poly.entity_id
_entity_poly.type
_entity_poly.pdbx_seq_one_letter_code
_entity_poly.pdbx_strand_id
1 'polypeptide(L)'
;MSRRLVLLLKFVINFNNCIQTGFENIQNPYSKDVFRKLTHCHTATQGMHRLRCSDNNCLHEQYQYHNCGNRHCPNCGGMRREQWIDDKRSELLPTSYFHVVFTVPHELNALTMGNRKQMYDLLFEASAYTLLTLAKDAKWLGATPGIIPCCILGDKT
;
A
#
# COMPACT_ATOMS: atom_id res chain seq x y z
N MET A 1 -26.14 -5.44 22.95
CA MET A 1 -24.81 -5.79 22.40
C MET A 1 -24.84 -5.66 20.89
N SER A 2 -23.89 -4.90 20.35
CA SER A 2 -23.96 -4.14 19.10
C SER A 2 -23.93 -4.99 17.82
N ARG A 3 -24.87 -4.72 16.89
CA ARG A 3 -24.94 -5.27 15.52
C ARG A 3 -23.71 -4.94 14.64
N ARG A 4 -22.77 -4.13 15.14
CA ARG A 4 -21.54 -3.72 14.44
C ARG A 4 -20.48 -4.82 14.35
N LEU A 5 -20.51 -5.84 15.20
CA LEU A 5 -19.50 -6.92 15.21
C LEU A 5 -19.70 -7.95 14.07
N VAL A 6 -20.95 -8.17 13.63
CA VAL A 6 -21.28 -9.22 12.64
C VAL A 6 -20.88 -8.82 11.22
N LEU A 7 -20.83 -7.52 10.91
CA LEU A 7 -20.43 -7.02 9.59
C LEU A 7 -18.92 -7.18 9.34
N LEU A 8 -18.08 -7.05 10.38
CA LEU A 8 -16.63 -7.25 10.26
C LEU A 8 -16.27 -8.72 9.97
N LEU A 9 -16.95 -9.66 10.62
CA LEU A 9 -16.70 -11.10 10.42
C LEU A 9 -17.09 -11.58 9.01
N LYS A 10 -18.18 -11.06 8.42
CA LYS A 10 -18.58 -11.42 7.05
C LYS A 10 -17.60 -10.94 5.97
N PHE A 11 -16.92 -9.81 6.18
CA PHE A 11 -15.96 -9.27 5.21
C PHE A 11 -14.65 -10.09 5.18
N VAL A 12 -14.17 -10.53 6.35
CA VAL A 12 -12.94 -11.35 6.46
C VAL A 12 -13.14 -12.76 5.86
N ILE A 13 -14.32 -13.38 6.06
CA ILE A 13 -14.60 -14.72 5.54
C ILE A 13 -14.71 -14.73 4.01
N ASN A 14 -15.33 -13.71 3.39
CA ASN A 14 -15.43 -13.63 1.92
C ASN A 14 -14.08 -13.37 1.23
N PHE A 15 -13.16 -12.68 1.91
CA PHE A 15 -11.83 -12.38 1.36
C PHE A 15 -10.95 -13.64 1.19
N ASN A 16 -11.01 -14.58 2.16
CA ASN A 16 -10.21 -15.81 2.11
C ASN A 16 -10.63 -16.75 0.96
N ASN A 17 -11.93 -16.85 0.65
CA ASN A 17 -12.42 -17.65 -0.48
C ASN A 17 -12.04 -17.03 -1.84
N CYS A 18 -12.02 -15.69 -1.94
CA CYS A 18 -11.66 -15.00 -3.18
C CYS A 18 -10.16 -15.06 -3.48
N ILE A 19 -9.30 -15.21 -2.47
CA ILE A 19 -7.85 -15.40 -2.66
C ILE A 19 -7.55 -16.81 -3.20
N GLN A 20 -8.27 -17.84 -2.75
CA GLN A 20 -8.02 -19.22 -3.16
C GLN A 20 -8.34 -19.46 -4.64
N THR A 21 -9.38 -18.83 -5.19
CA THR A 21 -9.79 -19.03 -6.61
C THR A 21 -8.93 -18.26 -7.62
N GLY A 22 -8.18 -17.23 -7.20
CA GLY A 22 -7.31 -16.44 -8.09
C GLY A 22 -5.88 -16.98 -8.27
N PHE A 23 -5.50 -18.02 -7.53
CA PHE A 23 -4.09 -18.43 -7.39
C PHE A 23 -3.53 -19.19 -8.61
N GLU A 24 -4.38 -19.89 -9.37
CA GLU A 24 -3.93 -20.84 -10.41
C GLU A 24 -3.46 -20.18 -11.72
N ASN A 25 -3.81 -18.92 -12.00
CA ASN A 25 -3.55 -18.28 -13.30
C ASN A 25 -2.56 -17.09 -13.29
N ILE A 26 -1.95 -16.78 -12.14
CA ILE A 26 -1.07 -15.61 -12.02
C ILE A 26 0.34 -15.98 -12.51
N GLN A 27 0.81 -15.40 -13.61
CA GLN A 27 2.17 -15.66 -14.13
C GLN A 27 3.25 -14.78 -13.48
N ASN A 28 2.88 -13.66 -12.84
CA ASN A 28 3.84 -12.72 -12.25
C ASN A 28 4.40 -13.24 -10.90
N PRO A 29 5.73 -13.41 -10.75
CA PRO A 29 6.35 -13.90 -9.51
C PRO A 29 6.10 -13.00 -8.29
N TYR A 30 6.03 -11.67 -8.48
CA TYR A 30 5.71 -10.73 -7.40
C TYR A 30 4.32 -10.99 -6.82
N SER A 31 3.31 -11.09 -7.71
CA SER A 31 1.94 -11.33 -7.30
C SER A 31 1.78 -12.68 -6.59
N LYS A 32 2.46 -13.74 -7.07
CA LYS A 32 2.47 -15.04 -6.39
C LYS A 32 3.00 -14.96 -4.95
N ASP A 33 4.11 -14.25 -4.73
CA ASP A 33 4.67 -14.08 -3.38
C ASP A 33 3.73 -13.30 -2.46
N VAL A 34 3.10 -12.24 -2.99
CA VAL A 34 2.09 -11.46 -2.26
C VAL A 34 0.94 -12.35 -1.82
N PHE A 35 0.31 -13.09 -2.73
CA PHE A 35 -0.81 -13.98 -2.40
C PHE A 35 -0.39 -15.09 -1.42
N ARG A 36 0.80 -15.68 -1.59
CA ARG A 36 1.32 -16.66 -0.63
C ARG A 36 1.41 -16.06 0.78
N LYS A 37 1.97 -14.85 0.93
CA LYS A 37 2.08 -14.17 2.23
C LYS A 37 0.72 -13.81 2.83
N LEU A 38 -0.26 -13.45 2.00
CA LEU A 38 -1.64 -13.20 2.42
C LEU A 38 -2.30 -14.45 3.00
N THR A 39 -2.18 -15.60 2.32
CA THR A 39 -2.79 -16.87 2.76
C THR A 39 -2.21 -17.39 4.08
N HIS A 40 -0.90 -17.16 4.31
CA HIS A 40 -0.22 -17.62 5.52
C HIS A 40 -0.34 -16.62 6.68
N CYS A 41 -0.98 -15.47 6.49
CA CYS A 41 -1.08 -14.43 7.51
C CYS A 41 -1.94 -14.88 8.71
N HIS A 42 -1.44 -14.65 9.94
CA HIS A 42 -2.08 -15.09 11.20
C HIS A 42 -2.35 -16.59 11.29
N THR A 43 -1.52 -17.41 10.64
CA THR A 43 -1.56 -18.87 10.75
C THR A 43 -0.35 -19.39 11.52
N ALA A 44 -0.41 -20.64 11.98
CA ALA A 44 0.70 -21.30 12.69
C ALA A 44 2.01 -21.35 11.89
N THR A 45 1.95 -21.21 10.56
CA THR A 45 3.12 -21.22 9.68
C THR A 45 4.07 -20.02 9.87
N GLN A 46 3.57 -18.88 10.37
CA GLN A 46 4.37 -17.68 10.66
C GLN A 46 4.96 -17.69 12.08
N GLY A 47 4.58 -18.66 12.92
CA GLY A 47 4.89 -18.68 14.34
C GLY A 47 3.87 -17.92 15.21
N MET A 48 4.06 -18.02 16.54
CA MET A 48 3.15 -17.47 17.53
C MET A 48 3.89 -17.02 18.80
N HIS A 49 3.42 -15.92 19.39
CA HIS A 49 3.76 -15.54 20.76
C HIS A 49 2.76 -16.17 21.74
N ARG A 50 3.27 -16.77 22.81
CA ARG A 50 2.48 -17.27 23.94
C ARG A 50 2.61 -16.28 25.09
N LEU A 51 1.51 -15.61 25.39
CA LEU A 51 1.39 -14.69 26.51
C LEU A 51 0.80 -15.46 27.68
N ARG A 52 1.53 -15.50 28.80
CA ARG A 52 1.08 -16.12 30.06
C ARG A 52 1.14 -15.08 31.16
N CYS A 53 0.13 -15.06 32.02
CA CYS A 53 0.15 -14.22 33.22
C CYS A 53 1.35 -14.57 34.12
N SER A 54 1.99 -13.56 34.69
CA SER A 54 3.14 -13.74 35.59
C SER A 54 2.76 -14.37 36.93
N ASP A 55 1.47 -14.35 37.30
CA ASP A 55 0.96 -15.02 38.49
C ASP A 55 0.83 -16.52 38.24
N ASN A 56 1.52 -17.32 39.07
CA ASN A 56 1.52 -18.78 38.97
C ASN A 56 0.14 -19.42 39.26
N ASN A 57 -0.77 -18.70 39.92
CA ASN A 57 -2.13 -19.18 40.19
C ASN A 57 -3.10 -18.88 39.04
N CYS A 58 -2.69 -18.07 38.06
CA CYS A 58 -3.49 -17.75 36.88
C CYS A 58 -3.04 -18.62 35.70
N LEU A 59 -3.89 -19.56 35.29
CA LEU A 59 -3.68 -20.44 34.12
C LEU A 59 -4.09 -19.78 32.79
N HIS A 60 -4.25 -18.46 32.77
CA HIS A 60 -4.65 -17.76 31.55
C HIS A 60 -3.48 -17.65 30.57
N GLU A 61 -3.69 -18.21 29.38
CA GLU A 61 -2.73 -18.20 28.29
C GLU A 61 -3.40 -17.74 27.01
N GLN A 62 -2.77 -16.79 26.33
CA GLN A 62 -3.23 -16.27 25.06
C GLN A 62 -2.17 -16.52 24.00
N TYR A 63 -2.61 -17.01 22.84
CA TYR A 63 -1.76 -17.23 21.68
C TYR A 63 -2.02 -16.13 20.65
N GLN A 64 -0.95 -15.48 20.20
CA GLN A 64 -1.02 -14.44 19.18
C GLN A 64 -0.13 -14.82 18.00
N TYR A 65 -0.74 -15.09 16.84
CA TYR A 65 -0.02 -15.44 15.62
C TYR A 65 0.62 -14.21 14.98
N HIS A 66 1.80 -14.41 14.39
CA HIS A 66 2.53 -13.33 13.74
C HIS A 66 1.85 -12.82 12.46
N ASN A 67 2.11 -11.55 12.15
CA ASN A 67 1.62 -10.90 10.94
C ASN A 67 2.50 -11.23 9.73
N CYS A 68 1.96 -11.13 8.50
CA CYS A 68 2.72 -11.45 7.30
C CYS A 68 3.63 -10.33 6.78
N GLY A 69 3.67 -9.16 7.45
CA GLY A 69 4.51 -8.05 7.05
C GLY A 69 4.09 -7.33 5.75
N ASN A 70 3.17 -7.87 4.94
CA ASN A 70 2.87 -7.37 3.60
C ASN A 70 1.90 -6.18 3.60
N ARG A 71 2.20 -5.15 2.78
CA ARG A 71 1.38 -3.93 2.61
C ARG A 71 -0.01 -4.19 2.03
N HIS A 72 -0.17 -5.27 1.27
CA HIS A 72 -1.42 -5.65 0.63
C HIS A 72 -2.37 -6.38 1.59
N CYS A 73 -1.91 -6.73 2.80
CA CYS A 73 -2.74 -7.40 3.80
C CYS A 73 -3.69 -6.40 4.47
N PRO A 74 -5.03 -6.58 4.37
CA PRO A 74 -5.99 -5.67 5.00
C PRO A 74 -5.91 -5.73 6.53
N ASN A 75 -5.49 -6.86 7.11
CA ASN A 75 -5.42 -7.02 8.56
C ASN A 75 -4.15 -6.40 9.17
N CYS A 76 -3.03 -6.46 8.46
CA CYS A 76 -1.72 -6.05 8.99
C CYS A 76 -1.26 -4.68 8.49
N GLY A 77 -1.79 -4.22 7.36
CA GLY A 77 -1.38 -2.97 6.72
C GLY A 77 -1.98 -1.71 7.34
N GLY A 78 -3.07 -1.83 8.11
CA GLY A 78 -3.82 -0.68 8.64
C GLY A 78 -2.98 0.25 9.52
N MET A 79 -2.37 -0.29 10.58
CA MET A 79 -1.59 0.50 11.54
C MET A 79 -0.37 1.17 10.90
N ARG A 80 0.37 0.46 10.04
CA ARG A 80 1.51 1.03 9.32
C ARG A 80 1.10 2.11 8.31
N ARG A 81 -0.08 1.95 7.69
CA ARG A 81 -0.65 2.97 6.80
C ARG A 81 -1.00 4.23 7.59
N GLU A 82 -1.62 4.11 8.75
CA GLU A 82 -1.97 5.26 9.59
C GLU A 82 -0.74 6.01 10.06
N GLN A 83 0.26 5.28 10.59
CA GLN A 83 1.56 5.85 10.96
C GLN A 83 2.20 6.62 9.79
N TRP A 84 2.26 6.00 8.60
CA TRP A 84 2.79 6.65 7.41
C TRP A 84 2.00 7.90 7.00
N ILE A 85 0.67 7.89 7.13
CA ILE A 85 -0.17 9.07 6.85
C ILE A 85 0.16 10.20 7.82
N ASP A 86 0.30 9.89 9.11
CA ASP A 86 0.57 10.90 10.13
C ASP A 86 1.98 11.48 9.99
N ASP A 87 2.98 10.64 9.69
CA ASP A 87 4.33 11.09 9.35
C ASP A 87 4.30 12.03 8.14
N LYS A 88 3.60 11.66 7.06
CA LYS A 88 3.51 12.50 5.86
C LYS A 88 2.72 13.78 6.10
N ARG A 89 1.71 13.76 6.96
CA ARG A 89 0.99 14.98 7.38
C ARG A 89 1.89 15.93 8.14
N SER A 90 2.81 15.42 8.96
CA SER A 90 3.75 16.26 9.71
C SER A 90 4.76 16.98 8.81
N GLU A 91 5.06 16.44 7.62
CA GLU A 91 5.94 17.04 6.62
C GLU A 91 5.26 18.11 5.76
N LEU A 92 3.94 18.27 5.83
CA LEU A 92 3.20 19.23 5.01
C LEU A 92 3.41 20.66 5.53
N LEU A 93 3.88 21.53 4.64
CA LEU A 93 3.98 22.96 4.87
C LEU A 93 2.57 23.60 4.85
N PRO A 94 2.32 24.66 5.65
CA PRO A 94 1.04 25.37 5.67
C PRO A 94 0.88 26.28 4.43
N THR A 95 0.85 25.68 3.25
CA THR A 95 0.75 26.37 1.96
C THR A 95 -0.33 25.74 1.08
N SER A 96 -0.80 26.45 0.05
CA SER A 96 -1.75 25.91 -0.91
C SER A 96 -1.10 24.84 -1.80
N TYR A 97 -1.69 23.66 -1.88
CA TYR A 97 -1.25 22.56 -2.73
C TYR A 97 -2.17 22.42 -3.96
N PHE A 98 -1.58 22.12 -5.11
CA PHE A 98 -2.29 21.81 -6.34
C PHE A 98 -1.95 20.38 -6.78
N HIS A 99 -2.96 19.60 -7.15
CA HIS A 99 -2.79 18.23 -7.61
C HIS A 99 -2.94 18.16 -9.14
N VAL A 100 -1.86 17.81 -9.83
CA VAL A 100 -1.82 17.66 -11.28
C VAL A 100 -1.70 16.19 -11.63
N VAL A 101 -2.60 15.68 -12.47
CA VAL A 101 -2.64 14.27 -12.88
C VAL A 101 -2.17 14.14 -14.32
N PHE A 102 -1.10 13.37 -14.53
CA PHE A 102 -0.66 12.96 -15.85
C PHE A 102 -1.18 11.55 -16.15
N THR A 103 -2.03 11.42 -17.16
CA THR A 103 -2.58 10.13 -17.61
C THR A 103 -1.75 9.59 -18.75
N VAL A 104 -1.27 8.35 -18.61
CA VAL A 104 -0.57 7.63 -19.68
C VAL A 104 -1.60 7.02 -20.64
N PRO A 105 -1.44 7.17 -21.97
CA PRO A 105 -2.30 6.53 -22.96
C PRO A 105 -2.35 5.01 -22.82
N HIS A 106 -3.51 4.42 -23.15
CA HIS A 106 -3.76 2.99 -22.90
C HIS A 106 -2.81 2.06 -23.67
N GLU A 107 -2.37 2.50 -24.84
CA GLU A 107 -1.49 1.79 -25.76
C GLU A 107 -0.12 1.49 -25.11
N LEU A 108 0.32 2.35 -24.18
CA LEU A 108 1.60 2.22 -23.50
C LEU A 108 1.53 1.34 -22.25
N ASN A 109 0.35 0.83 -21.86
CA ASN A 109 0.20 0.02 -20.66
C ASN A 109 0.98 -1.30 -20.75
N ALA A 110 0.96 -1.97 -21.90
CA ALA A 110 1.70 -3.22 -22.11
C ALA A 110 3.22 -3.00 -21.93
N LEU A 111 3.74 -1.93 -22.52
CA LEU A 111 5.16 -1.53 -22.40
C LEU A 111 5.51 -1.16 -20.95
N THR A 112 4.61 -0.43 -20.28
CA THR A 112 4.76 -0.03 -18.88
C THR A 112 4.79 -1.25 -17.96
N MET A 113 3.95 -2.26 -18.20
CA MET A 113 3.95 -3.48 -17.40
C MET A 113 5.25 -4.29 -17.53
N GLY A 114 5.86 -4.31 -18.72
CA GLY A 114 7.15 -4.96 -18.96
C GLY A 114 8.35 -4.23 -18.35
N ASN A 115 8.37 -2.90 -18.45
CA ASN A 115 9.51 -2.07 -18.04
C ASN A 115 9.12 -1.02 -16.98
N ARG A 116 8.40 -1.45 -15.93
CA ARG A 116 7.80 -0.56 -14.90
C ARG A 116 8.75 0.52 -14.40
N LYS A 117 9.97 0.13 -14.00
CA LYS A 117 10.96 1.06 -13.44
C LYS A 117 11.31 2.19 -14.41
N GLN A 118 11.77 1.84 -15.61
CA GLN A 118 12.22 2.80 -16.62
C GLN A 118 11.07 3.71 -17.08
N MET A 119 9.87 3.14 -17.27
CA MET A 119 8.72 3.91 -17.72
C MET A 119 8.22 4.91 -16.66
N TYR A 120 8.24 4.54 -15.37
CA TYR A 120 7.91 5.50 -14.31
C TYR A 120 8.98 6.56 -14.13
N ASP A 121 10.26 6.20 -14.21
CA ASP A 121 11.36 7.18 -14.13
C ASP A 121 11.22 8.24 -15.23
N LEU A 122 10.98 7.83 -16.48
CA LEU A 122 10.72 8.73 -17.61
C LEU A 122 9.46 9.58 -17.43
N LEU A 123 8.38 8.99 -16.91
CA LEU A 123 7.14 9.74 -16.64
C LEU A 123 7.36 10.84 -15.60
N PHE A 124 8.11 10.55 -14.54
CA PHE A 124 8.45 11.54 -13.52
C PHE A 124 9.37 12.64 -14.05
N GLU A 125 10.36 12.29 -14.86
CA GLU A 125 11.24 13.26 -15.49
C GLU A 125 10.47 14.19 -16.44
N ALA A 126 9.64 13.63 -17.33
CA ALA A 126 8.85 14.40 -18.27
C ALA A 126 7.82 15.30 -17.57
N SER A 127 7.12 14.78 -16.55
CA SER A 127 6.16 15.58 -15.77
C SER A 127 6.84 16.71 -14.99
N ALA A 128 7.99 16.46 -14.36
CA ALA A 128 8.77 17.50 -13.70
C ALA A 128 9.25 18.56 -14.70
N TYR A 129 9.77 18.13 -15.86
CA TYR A 129 10.23 19.05 -16.91
C TYR A 129 9.11 19.97 -17.40
N THR A 130 7.93 19.43 -17.70
CA THR A 130 6.77 20.23 -18.14
C THR A 130 6.31 21.23 -17.09
N LEU A 131 6.20 20.82 -15.82
CA LEU A 131 5.80 21.70 -14.73
C LEU A 131 6.82 22.82 -14.49
N LEU A 132 8.11 22.50 -14.49
CA LEU A 132 9.17 23.51 -14.30
C LEU A 132 9.25 24.48 -15.48
N THR A 133 9.02 24.00 -16.70
CA THR A 133 9.01 24.86 -17.90
C THR A 133 7.84 25.84 -17.84
N LEU A 134 6.63 25.35 -17.56
CA LEU A 134 5.43 26.18 -17.49
C LEU A 134 5.44 27.15 -16.31
N ALA A 135 6.03 26.76 -15.17
CA ALA A 135 6.08 27.63 -14.01
C ALA A 135 7.09 28.78 -14.16
N LYS A 136 8.16 28.59 -14.94
CA LYS A 136 9.15 29.64 -15.24
C LYS A 136 8.59 30.75 -16.13
N ASP A 137 7.59 30.45 -16.96
CA ASP A 137 6.98 31.44 -17.83
C ASP A 137 6.26 32.53 -17.00
N ALA A 138 6.68 33.78 -17.19
CA ALA A 138 6.14 34.96 -16.50
C ALA A 138 4.66 35.23 -16.81
N LYS A 139 4.14 34.68 -17.92
CA LYS A 139 2.73 34.76 -18.29
C LYS A 139 1.82 33.94 -17.35
N TRP A 140 2.36 32.88 -16.74
CA TRP A 140 1.58 31.95 -15.95
C TRP A 140 1.86 32.08 -14.45
N LEU A 141 3.06 31.71 -14.02
CA LEU A 141 3.43 31.70 -12.59
C LEU A 141 4.65 32.58 -12.29
N GLY A 142 5.66 32.58 -13.16
CA GLY A 142 6.92 33.30 -12.96
C GLY A 142 7.68 32.89 -11.69
N ALA A 143 7.48 31.67 -11.18
CA ALA A 143 8.03 31.20 -9.91
C ALA A 143 8.56 29.76 -10.01
N THR A 144 9.40 29.35 -9.06
CA THR A 144 9.92 27.98 -9.00
C THR A 144 9.09 27.15 -8.01
N PRO A 145 8.25 26.20 -8.48
CA PRO A 145 7.42 25.39 -7.60
C PRO A 145 8.22 24.25 -6.97
N GLY A 146 7.85 23.87 -5.75
CA GLY A 146 8.24 22.59 -5.17
C GLY A 146 7.36 21.48 -5.73
N ILE A 147 7.95 20.41 -6.27
CA ILE A 147 7.23 19.29 -6.87
C ILE A 147 7.45 18.04 -6.03
N ILE A 148 6.35 17.39 -5.62
CA ILE A 148 6.36 16.10 -4.93
C ILE A 148 5.75 15.06 -5.87
N PRO A 149 6.57 14.23 -6.55
CA PRO A 149 6.05 13.19 -7.43
C PRO A 149 5.38 12.07 -6.61
N CYS A 150 4.14 11.74 -6.95
CA CYS A 150 3.41 10.63 -6.34
C CYS A 150 2.80 9.75 -7.43
N CYS A 151 3.26 8.49 -7.51
CA CYS A 151 2.51 7.45 -8.22
C CYS A 151 1.77 6.60 -7.19
N ILE A 152 0.47 6.41 -7.40
CA ILE A 152 -0.40 5.57 -6.56
C ILE A 152 -0.19 4.06 -6.88
N LEU A 153 0.73 3.73 -7.79
CA LEU A 153 1.10 2.36 -8.08
C LEU A 153 2.04 1.88 -6.98
N GLY A 154 1.55 0.91 -6.21
CA GLY A 154 2.11 0.43 -4.95
C GLY A 154 3.44 -0.32 -5.04
N ASP A 155 4.42 0.20 -5.77
CA ASP A 155 5.79 -0.31 -5.83
C ASP A 155 6.76 0.75 -5.32
N LYS A 156 7.03 0.69 -4.01
CA LYS A 156 8.34 1.04 -3.45
C LYS A 156 8.70 -0.05 -2.45
N THR A 157 9.01 -1.22 -2.99
CA THR A 157 9.96 -2.25 -2.49
C THR A 157 9.98 -3.39 -3.49
#